data_AF-A0A1E7ELP7-F1
#
_entry.id   AF-A0A1E7ELP7-F1
#
_cell.length_a   1.000
_cell.length_b   1.000
_cell.length_c   1.000
_cell.angle_alpha   90.00
_cell.angle_beta   90.00
_cell.angle_gamma   90.00
#
_symmetry.space_group_name_H-M   'P 1'
#
loop_
_entity.id
_entity.type
_entity.pdbx_description
1 polymer ?
#
loop_
_entity_poly.entity_id
_entity_poly.type
_entity_poly.pdbx_seq_one_letter_code
_entity_poly.pdbx_strand_id
1 'polypeptide(L)'
;MAAILCTTIGELISTACKALTIPCRACGAGCDKLGELMCTPFMPYLVVTFFLNTPAVVYAIKSYQSWNCGGYSYKLFRWLIINAILSVIHMIAAFYIVNLIREEKPLSPLPITSSTATGASQPTFMATTGTATPTSEPTTTYQNAGNNSNNSNTSSNFIADSSYDVPGGPNSFQRIKHVLCYDKGMAVYIVIFLFWIVWLAIGVSRRLSYDNDGDYDYDDGCSDLTRYMNAAIAIGYVWMALVGTAFCCSLICRR
;
A
#
# COMPACT_ATOMS: atom_id res chain seq x y z
N MET A 1 3.70 8.89 -20.67
CA MET A 1 3.06 7.59 -21.00
C MET A 1 2.70 6.77 -19.76
N ALA A 2 3.52 6.74 -18.71
CA ALA A 2 3.19 6.04 -17.45
C ALA A 2 1.87 6.51 -16.81
N ALA A 3 1.58 7.83 -16.83
CA ALA A 3 0.34 8.37 -16.28
C ALA A 3 -0.92 7.76 -16.93
N ILE A 4 -0.95 7.62 -18.27
CA ILE A 4 -2.08 7.04 -19.02
C ILE A 4 -2.28 5.56 -18.68
N LEU A 5 -1.18 4.82 -18.45
CA LEU A 5 -1.23 3.43 -18.00
C LEU A 5 -1.81 3.31 -16.59
N CYS A 6 -1.43 4.22 -15.68
CA CYS A 6 -2.00 4.25 -14.33
C CYS A 6 -3.50 4.55 -14.35
N THR A 7 -3.96 5.49 -15.20
CA THR A 7 -5.40 5.79 -15.31
C THR A 7 -6.19 4.62 -15.86
N THR A 8 -5.72 4.00 -16.95
CA THR A 8 -6.41 2.87 -17.58
C THR A 8 -6.44 1.64 -16.67
N ILE A 9 -5.34 1.33 -15.98
CA ILE A 9 -5.30 0.26 -14.96
C ILE A 9 -6.25 0.59 -13.80
N GLY A 10 -6.31 1.84 -13.34
CA GLY A 10 -7.23 2.26 -12.27
C GLY A 10 -8.70 2.06 -12.63
N GLU A 11 -9.11 2.42 -13.86
CA GLU A 11 -10.47 2.20 -14.35
C GLU A 11 -10.80 0.71 -14.50
N LEU A 12 -9.85 -0.10 -14.99
CA LEU A 12 -9.98 -1.55 -15.09
C LEU A 12 -10.16 -2.19 -13.71
N ILE A 13 -9.38 -1.77 -12.71
CA ILE A 13 -9.50 -2.26 -11.33
C ILE A 13 -10.83 -1.84 -10.71
N SER A 14 -11.27 -0.59 -10.91
CA SER A 14 -12.56 -0.11 -10.43
C SER A 14 -13.73 -0.93 -11.00
N THR A 15 -13.66 -1.25 -12.29
CA THR A 15 -14.66 -2.08 -12.97
C THR A 15 -14.60 -3.54 -12.49
N ALA A 16 -13.39 -4.10 -12.38
CA ALA A 16 -13.19 -5.44 -11.85
C ALA A 16 -13.64 -5.57 -10.39
N CYS A 17 -13.45 -4.54 -9.55
CA CYS A 17 -13.92 -4.56 -8.16
C CYS A 17 -15.45 -4.70 -8.08
N LYS A 18 -16.19 -3.97 -8.93
CA LYS A 18 -17.65 -4.12 -9.02
C LYS A 18 -18.08 -5.52 -9.42
N ALA A 19 -17.33 -6.20 -10.28
CA ALA A 19 -17.62 -7.58 -10.68
C ALA A 19 -17.23 -8.61 -9.61
N LEU A 20 -16.05 -8.45 -8.98
CA LEU A 20 -15.52 -9.35 -7.93
C LEU A 20 -16.34 -9.30 -6.63
N THR A 21 -17.04 -8.20 -6.36
CA THR A 21 -17.90 -8.05 -5.18
C THR A 21 -19.27 -8.72 -5.32
N ILE A 22 -19.67 -9.17 -6.52
CA ILE A 22 -20.95 -9.85 -6.77
C ILE A 22 -21.10 -11.15 -5.94
N PRO A 23 -20.17 -12.13 -6.02
CA PRO A 23 -20.26 -13.35 -5.21
C PRO A 23 -20.20 -13.05 -3.71
N CYS A 24 -19.48 -11.99 -3.35
CA CYS A 24 -19.35 -11.56 -1.96
C CYS A 24 -20.68 -10.97 -1.41
N ARG A 25 -21.38 -10.16 -2.21
CA ARG A 25 -22.74 -9.69 -1.89
C ARG A 25 -23.75 -10.83 -1.83
N ALA A 26 -23.59 -11.85 -2.67
CA ALA A 26 -24.44 -13.03 -2.64
C ALA A 26 -24.24 -13.89 -1.37
N CYS A 27 -23.06 -13.84 -0.75
CA CYS A 27 -22.72 -14.67 0.41
C CYS A 27 -23.16 -14.07 1.77
N GLY A 28 -23.49 -12.77 1.83
CA GLY A 28 -24.16 -12.12 2.98
C GLY A 28 -23.39 -12.03 4.31
N ALA A 29 -22.25 -12.72 4.45
CA ALA A 29 -21.45 -12.71 5.68
C ALA A 29 -20.00 -12.25 5.40
N GLY A 30 -19.59 -11.15 6.05
CA GLY A 30 -18.19 -10.72 6.16
C GLY A 30 -17.54 -10.07 4.94
N CYS A 31 -18.22 -10.05 3.79
CA CYS A 31 -17.66 -9.53 2.54
C CYS A 31 -17.62 -8.00 2.42
N ASP A 32 -18.35 -7.24 3.24
CA ASP A 32 -18.39 -5.78 3.11
C ASP A 32 -17.01 -5.16 3.36
N LYS A 33 -16.31 -5.63 4.41
CA LYS A 33 -14.95 -5.17 4.72
C LYS A 33 -13.93 -5.58 3.67
N LEU A 34 -14.06 -6.79 3.12
CA LEU A 34 -13.16 -7.29 2.07
C LEU A 34 -13.42 -6.55 0.75
N GLY A 35 -14.67 -6.29 0.41
CA GLY A 35 -15.08 -5.54 -0.78
C GLY A 35 -14.55 -4.11 -0.77
N GLU A 36 -14.66 -3.42 0.38
CA GLU A 36 -14.05 -2.10 0.53
C GLU A 36 -12.54 -2.11 0.32
N LEU A 37 -11.86 -3.16 0.81
CA LEU A 37 -10.41 -3.28 0.65
C LEU A 37 -10.01 -3.60 -0.79
N MET A 38 -10.80 -4.40 -1.50
CA MET A 38 -10.59 -4.74 -2.90
C MET A 38 -10.86 -3.56 -3.86
N CYS A 39 -11.58 -2.54 -3.42
CA CYS A 39 -11.78 -1.32 -4.19
C CYS A 39 -10.71 -0.25 -3.92
N THR A 40 -9.65 -0.58 -3.18
CA THR A 40 -8.52 0.32 -2.94
C THR A 40 -7.53 0.31 -4.11
N PRO A 41 -6.79 1.41 -4.35
CA PRO A 41 -5.70 1.42 -5.33
C PRO A 41 -4.58 0.42 -5.01
N PHE A 42 -4.55 -0.13 -3.79
CA PHE A 42 -3.60 -1.16 -3.36
C PHE A 42 -4.07 -2.59 -3.61
N MET A 43 -5.26 -2.78 -4.18
CA MET A 43 -5.78 -4.12 -4.49
C MET A 43 -4.84 -4.98 -5.32
N PRO A 44 -4.16 -4.49 -6.39
CA PRO A 44 -3.23 -5.30 -7.15
C PRO A 44 -2.09 -5.86 -6.29
N TYR A 45 -1.60 -5.06 -5.33
CA TYR A 45 -0.56 -5.50 -4.39
C TYR A 45 -1.07 -6.63 -3.51
N LEU A 46 -2.28 -6.50 -2.94
CA LEU A 46 -2.88 -7.56 -2.14
C LEU A 46 -3.12 -8.82 -2.97
N VAL A 47 -3.75 -8.72 -4.13
CA VAL A 47 -4.04 -9.88 -4.99
C VAL A 47 -2.77 -10.62 -5.37
N VAL A 48 -1.73 -9.91 -5.82
CA VAL A 48 -0.45 -10.54 -6.18
C VAL A 48 0.18 -11.20 -4.96
N THR A 49 0.14 -10.54 -3.80
CA THR A 49 0.70 -11.09 -2.56
C THR A 49 -0.02 -12.36 -2.13
N PHE A 50 -1.36 -12.35 -2.11
CA PHE A 50 -2.17 -13.52 -1.77
C PHE A 50 -2.00 -14.64 -2.79
N PHE A 51 -2.08 -14.31 -4.08
CA PHE A 51 -1.99 -15.29 -5.16
C PHE A 51 -0.65 -16.01 -5.18
N LEU A 52 0.46 -15.30 -4.97
CA LEU A 52 1.79 -15.91 -4.99
C LEU A 52 2.16 -16.57 -3.65
N ASN A 53 1.59 -16.16 -2.52
CA ASN A 53 1.86 -16.82 -1.23
C ASN A 53 0.93 -18.01 -0.93
N THR A 54 -0.27 -18.06 -1.51
CA THR A 54 -1.23 -19.16 -1.30
C THR A 54 -0.69 -20.53 -1.72
N PRO A 55 0.00 -20.70 -2.88
CA PRO A 55 0.58 -21.98 -3.27
C PRO A 55 1.54 -22.55 -2.23
N ALA A 56 2.38 -21.72 -1.59
CA ALA A 56 3.30 -22.18 -0.54
C ALA A 56 2.55 -22.81 0.65
N VAL A 57 1.42 -22.21 1.05
CA VAL A 57 0.56 -22.74 2.11
C VAL A 57 -0.11 -24.05 1.67
N VAL A 58 -0.67 -24.08 0.44
CA VAL A 58 -1.30 -25.28 -0.11
C VAL A 58 -0.30 -26.44 -0.22
N TYR A 59 0.93 -26.16 -0.65
CA TYR A 59 1.99 -27.15 -0.77
C TYR A 59 2.45 -27.68 0.59
N ALA A 60 2.54 -26.83 1.62
CA ALA A 60 2.82 -27.29 2.97
C ALA A 60 1.70 -28.21 3.50
N ILE A 61 0.43 -27.88 3.25
CA ILE A 61 -0.71 -28.73 3.64
C ILE A 61 -0.65 -30.07 2.89
N LYS A 62 -0.47 -30.04 1.56
CA LYS A 62 -0.37 -31.27 0.76
C LYS A 62 0.81 -32.14 1.16
N SER A 63 1.94 -31.53 1.54
CA SER A 63 3.11 -32.27 2.00
C SER A 63 2.87 -33.10 3.26
N TYR A 64 1.82 -32.79 4.05
CA TYR A 64 1.43 -33.59 5.21
C TYR A 64 0.98 -35.00 4.81
N GLN A 65 0.38 -35.17 3.63
CA GLN A 65 -0.05 -36.50 3.15
C GLN A 65 1.14 -37.39 2.78
N SER A 66 2.29 -36.78 2.46
CA SER A 66 3.52 -37.47 2.06
C SER A 66 4.54 -37.63 3.20
N TRP A 67 4.11 -37.51 4.46
CA TRP A 67 4.95 -37.63 5.65
C TRP A 67 5.69 -38.97 5.85
N ASN A 68 5.22 -40.08 5.24
CA ASN A 68 5.81 -41.42 5.41
C ASN A 68 7.05 -41.71 4.54
N CYS A 69 7.57 -40.69 3.87
CA CYS A 69 8.61 -40.81 2.84
C CYS A 69 10.06 -40.90 3.39
N GLY A 70 10.28 -41.67 4.46
CA GLY A 70 11.59 -41.87 5.07
C GLY A 70 12.19 -40.67 5.83
N GLY A 71 13.35 -40.87 6.46
CA GLY A 71 13.95 -39.91 7.40
C GLY A 71 14.42 -38.59 6.76
N TYR A 72 14.74 -38.58 5.45
CA TYR A 72 15.19 -37.38 4.75
C TYR A 72 14.05 -36.37 4.49
N SER A 73 12.82 -36.87 4.35
CA SER A 73 11.63 -36.06 4.08
C SER A 73 11.29 -35.09 5.20
N TYR A 74 11.72 -35.37 6.43
CA TYR A 74 11.52 -34.47 7.57
C TYR A 74 12.18 -33.09 7.36
N LYS A 75 13.37 -33.03 6.75
CA LYS A 75 14.10 -31.76 6.55
C LYS A 75 13.41 -30.86 5.52
N LEU A 76 12.92 -31.46 4.44
CA LEU A 76 12.18 -30.80 3.35
C LEU A 76 10.80 -30.34 3.83
N PHE A 77 10.08 -31.22 4.51
CA PHE A 77 8.79 -30.92 5.13
C PHE A 77 8.87 -29.76 6.13
N ARG A 78 9.85 -29.79 7.04
CA ARG A 78 10.10 -28.69 7.99
C ARG A 78 10.39 -27.38 7.27
N TRP A 79 11.09 -27.44 6.13
CA TRP A 79 11.35 -26.24 5.34
C TRP A 79 10.07 -25.64 4.75
N LEU A 80 9.21 -26.48 4.15
CA LEU A 80 7.92 -26.08 3.61
C LEU A 80 6.99 -25.50 4.66
N ILE A 81 6.91 -26.09 5.86
CA ILE A 81 6.10 -25.55 6.97
C ILE A 81 6.55 -24.14 7.34
N ILE A 82 7.84 -23.93 7.58
CA ILE A 82 8.35 -22.61 7.97
C ILE A 82 8.10 -21.61 6.84
N ASN A 83 8.28 -22.02 5.59
CA ASN A 83 7.98 -21.17 4.44
C ASN A 83 6.49 -20.79 4.39
N ALA A 84 5.58 -21.74 4.65
CA ALA A 84 4.14 -21.46 4.72
C ALA A 84 3.77 -20.49 5.85
N ILE A 85 4.38 -20.64 7.04
CA ILE A 85 4.18 -19.71 8.15
C ILE A 85 4.64 -18.30 7.75
N LEU A 86 5.82 -18.17 7.15
CA LEU A 86 6.33 -16.88 6.69
C LEU A 86 5.43 -16.28 5.60
N SER A 87 4.91 -17.09 4.68
CA SER A 87 3.93 -16.65 3.68
C SER A 87 2.63 -16.14 4.30
N VAL A 88 2.12 -16.78 5.37
CA VAL A 88 0.94 -16.30 6.11
C VAL A 88 1.23 -14.99 6.82
N ILE A 89 2.37 -14.89 7.51
CA ILE A 89 2.81 -13.64 8.17
C ILE A 89 2.92 -12.51 7.13
N HIS A 90 3.45 -12.82 5.94
CA HIS A 90 3.60 -11.86 4.86
C HIS A 90 2.25 -11.39 4.32
N MET A 91 1.27 -12.30 4.16
CA MET A 91 -0.11 -11.96 3.80
C MET A 91 -0.80 -11.07 4.85
N ILE A 92 -0.63 -11.39 6.14
CA ILE A 92 -1.16 -10.57 7.26
C ILE A 92 -0.52 -9.19 7.27
N ALA A 93 0.80 -9.11 7.07
CA ALA A 93 1.51 -7.85 7.01
C ALA A 93 1.07 -6.99 5.83
N ALA A 94 0.83 -7.60 4.66
CA ALA A 94 0.30 -6.88 3.50
C ALA A 94 -1.08 -6.25 3.81
N PHE A 95 -1.97 -6.98 4.49
CA PHE A 95 -3.23 -6.42 4.99
C PHE A 95 -3.01 -5.28 5.97
N TYR A 96 -2.11 -5.45 6.94
CA TYR A 96 -1.79 -4.42 7.93
C TYR A 96 -1.29 -3.13 7.26
N ILE A 97 -0.39 -3.23 6.30
CA ILE A 97 0.17 -2.07 5.57
C ILE A 97 -0.94 -1.33 4.82
N VAL A 98 -1.81 -2.06 4.11
CA VAL A 98 -2.91 -1.42 3.37
C VAL A 98 -3.89 -0.74 4.34
N ASN A 99 -4.21 -1.37 5.47
CA ASN A 99 -5.07 -0.76 6.48
C ASN A 99 -4.41 0.49 7.09
N LEU A 100 -3.11 0.44 7.40
CA LEU A 100 -2.36 1.58 7.94
C LEU A 100 -2.40 2.79 6.98
N ILE A 101 -2.22 2.55 5.67
CA ILE A 101 -2.28 3.62 4.66
C ILE A 101 -3.70 4.19 4.53
N ARG A 102 -4.74 3.36 4.70
CA ARG A 102 -6.14 3.82 4.68
C ARG A 102 -6.53 4.62 5.92
N GLU A 103 -5.99 4.23 7.07
CA GLU A 103 -6.31 4.83 8.37
C GLU A 103 -5.53 6.10 8.67
N GLU A 104 -4.85 6.73 7.69
CA GLU A 104 -4.40 8.12 7.80
C GLU A 104 -5.63 9.03 8.01
N LYS A 105 -6.15 9.03 9.24
CA LYS A 105 -7.19 9.92 9.72
C LYS A 105 -6.66 11.32 9.47
N PRO A 106 -7.49 12.22 8.92
CA PRO A 106 -7.13 13.64 8.92
C PRO A 106 -6.79 13.97 10.37
N LEU A 107 -5.54 14.39 10.61
CA LEU A 107 -5.08 14.86 11.90
C LEU A 107 -6.23 15.72 12.43
N SER A 108 -6.89 15.25 13.50
CA SER A 108 -7.95 16.04 14.12
C SER A 108 -7.33 17.41 14.33
N PRO A 109 -7.91 18.49 13.77
CA PRO A 109 -7.27 19.79 13.76
C PRO A 109 -6.83 20.03 15.19
N LEU A 110 -5.51 20.08 15.40
CA LEU A 110 -4.94 20.41 16.70
C LEU A 110 -5.74 21.62 17.16
N PRO A 111 -6.31 21.61 18.37
CA PRO A 111 -7.06 22.76 18.86
C PRO A 111 -6.12 23.93 18.68
N ILE A 112 -6.46 24.82 17.73
CA ILE A 112 -5.72 26.04 17.48
C ILE A 112 -5.88 26.76 18.81
N THR A 113 -4.84 26.65 19.64
CA THR A 113 -4.72 27.42 20.84
C THR A 113 -4.63 28.83 20.31
N SER A 114 -5.78 29.49 20.25
CA SER A 114 -5.90 30.88 19.91
C SER A 114 -5.14 31.58 21.02
N SER A 115 -3.86 31.82 20.76
CA SER A 115 -3.05 32.76 21.49
C SER A 115 -3.82 34.07 21.45
N THR A 116 -4.57 34.31 22.52
CA THR A 116 -5.31 35.54 22.73
C THR A 116 -4.25 36.63 22.78
N ALA A 117 -4.04 37.31 21.67
CA ALA A 117 -3.23 38.50 21.60
C ALA A 117 -3.93 39.56 22.44
N THR A 118 -3.43 39.75 23.66
CA THR A 118 -3.86 40.80 24.57
C THR A 118 -3.70 42.15 23.87
N GLY A 119 -4.82 42.88 23.78
CA GLY A 119 -4.99 44.00 22.86
C GLY A 119 -4.07 45.20 23.08
N ALA A 120 -3.80 45.88 21.97
CA ALA A 120 -3.43 47.28 21.93
C ALA A 120 -4.56 48.07 21.23
N SER A 121 -5.29 48.84 22.03
CA SER A 121 -6.07 50.06 21.74
C SER A 121 -6.38 50.44 20.29
N GLN A 122 -7.67 50.40 19.93
CA GLN A 122 -8.27 51.18 18.85
C GLN A 122 -8.43 52.67 19.23
N PRO A 123 -8.28 53.61 18.28
CA PRO A 123 -8.96 54.90 18.34
C PRO A 123 -10.30 54.87 17.58
N THR A 124 -11.33 55.37 18.28
CA THR A 124 -12.69 55.60 17.83
C THR A 124 -12.76 56.71 16.77
N PHE A 125 -13.43 56.46 15.65
CA PHE A 125 -13.94 57.51 14.76
C PHE A 125 -15.45 57.39 14.62
N MET A 126 -16.14 58.50 14.91
CA MET A 126 -17.58 58.66 14.80
C MET A 126 -18.02 59.10 13.39
N ALA A 127 -19.33 58.89 13.15
CA ALA A 127 -20.24 59.60 12.24
C ALA A 127 -20.24 59.08 10.78
N THR A 128 -21.35 58.99 10.04
CA THR A 128 -22.65 59.69 10.10
C THR A 128 -23.73 58.87 9.40
N THR A 129 -24.97 59.01 9.88
CA THR A 129 -26.26 58.58 9.32
C THR A 129 -26.56 59.05 7.89
N GLY A 130 -27.19 58.19 7.08
CA GLY A 130 -27.84 58.56 5.82
C GLY A 130 -28.84 57.50 5.36
N THR A 131 -30.13 57.82 5.50
CA THR A 131 -31.32 57.06 5.11
C THR A 131 -31.65 57.24 3.61
N ALA A 132 -32.06 56.19 2.88
CA ALA A 132 -33.16 56.23 1.88
C ALA A 132 -33.30 54.94 1.02
N THR A 133 -34.44 54.25 1.23
CA THR A 133 -35.39 53.60 0.28
C THR A 133 -34.99 52.52 -0.75
N PRO A 134 -35.87 51.51 -1.01
CA PRO A 134 -35.65 50.40 -1.92
C PRO A 134 -36.26 50.63 -3.31
N THR A 135 -35.62 50.12 -4.35
CA THR A 135 -36.21 49.99 -5.68
C THR A 135 -35.83 48.64 -6.30
N SER A 136 -36.86 47.91 -6.72
CA SER A 136 -36.87 46.61 -7.35
C SER A 136 -36.60 46.65 -8.86
N GLU A 137 -35.99 45.56 -9.34
CA GLU A 137 -35.95 45.02 -10.73
C GLU A 137 -35.13 45.74 -11.81
N PRO A 138 -34.80 45.06 -12.94
CA PRO A 138 -34.43 43.65 -13.15
C PRO A 138 -33.07 43.59 -13.91
N THR A 139 -32.62 42.40 -14.35
CA THR A 139 -31.87 42.17 -15.62
C THR A 139 -30.79 41.08 -15.49
N THR A 140 -31.08 39.94 -16.11
CA THR A 140 -30.10 38.97 -16.61
C THR A 140 -29.18 39.61 -17.64
N THR A 141 -27.86 39.55 -17.44
CA THR A 141 -26.88 39.72 -18.52
C THR A 141 -25.69 38.81 -18.30
N TYR A 142 -25.48 37.89 -19.25
CA TYR A 142 -24.22 37.19 -19.47
C TYR A 142 -23.11 38.21 -19.75
N GLN A 143 -22.03 38.21 -18.97
CA GLN A 143 -20.77 38.80 -19.41
C GLN A 143 -19.63 37.79 -19.28
N ASN A 144 -19.14 37.45 -20.47
CA ASN A 144 -17.89 36.79 -20.78
C ASN A 144 -16.72 37.75 -20.53
N ALA A 145 -15.56 37.18 -20.16
CA ALA A 145 -14.19 37.67 -20.36
C ALA A 145 -13.90 39.17 -20.12
N GLY A 146 -13.20 39.44 -19.01
CA GLY A 146 -12.58 40.74 -18.72
C GLY A 146 -11.33 40.59 -17.88
N ASN A 147 -10.19 40.49 -18.57
CA ASN A 147 -8.83 40.57 -18.07
C ASN A 147 -8.66 41.81 -17.17
N ASN A 148 -8.22 41.67 -15.92
CA ASN A 148 -7.85 42.82 -15.10
C ASN A 148 -6.63 42.51 -14.22
N SER A 149 -5.47 42.82 -14.79
CA SER A 149 -4.19 42.93 -14.10
C SER A 149 -4.22 44.18 -13.22
N ASN A 150 -4.25 44.03 -11.89
CA ASN A 150 -3.95 45.12 -10.98
C ASN A 150 -3.09 44.62 -9.81
N ASN A 151 -1.79 44.79 -10.00
CA ASN A 151 -0.89 45.50 -9.10
C ASN A 151 -1.28 45.54 -7.60
N SER A 152 -0.59 44.73 -6.80
CA SER A 152 -0.43 44.99 -5.37
C SER A 152 1.02 44.73 -4.94
N ASN A 153 1.79 45.81 -4.92
CA ASN A 153 3.01 45.91 -4.13
C ASN A 153 2.65 45.64 -2.66
N THR A 154 2.96 44.44 -2.18
CA THR A 154 2.87 44.12 -0.76
C THR A 154 4.27 43.78 -0.26
N SER A 155 4.78 44.70 0.55
CA SER A 155 6.04 44.65 1.25
C SER A 155 6.15 43.36 2.08
N SER A 156 7.08 42.51 1.71
CA SER A 156 7.43 41.26 2.39
C SER A 156 8.21 41.56 3.67
N ASN A 157 7.50 41.79 4.78
CA ASN A 157 8.05 41.56 6.10
C ASN A 157 8.16 40.04 6.29
N PHE A 158 9.38 39.53 6.15
CA PHE A 158 9.79 38.16 6.46
C PHE A 158 9.70 37.95 7.98
N ILE A 159 8.47 37.75 8.48
CA ILE A 159 8.28 36.99 9.70
C ILE A 159 8.52 35.55 9.29
N ALA A 160 9.56 34.93 9.86
CA ALA A 160 9.80 33.50 9.78
C ALA A 160 8.66 32.79 10.50
N ASP A 161 7.51 32.72 9.84
CA ASP A 161 6.39 31.94 10.29
C ASP A 161 6.83 30.48 10.16
N SER A 162 7.00 29.83 11.31
CA SER A 162 7.15 28.39 11.40
C SER A 162 5.80 27.76 11.08
N SER A 163 5.33 27.95 9.84
CA SER A 163 4.22 27.20 9.33
C SER A 163 4.71 25.76 9.22
N TYR A 164 4.25 24.92 10.15
CA TYR A 164 4.04 23.52 9.86
C TYR A 164 2.87 23.43 8.87
N ASP A 165 3.09 23.98 7.69
CA ASP A 165 2.39 23.61 6.49
C ASP A 165 2.69 22.13 6.30
N VAL A 166 1.69 21.29 6.52
CA VAL A 166 1.59 19.98 5.91
C VAL A 166 0.54 20.08 4.78
N PRO A 167 0.82 20.74 3.64
CA PRO A 167 -0.08 20.71 2.50
C PRO A 167 0.36 19.54 1.62
N GLY A 168 -0.59 18.76 1.11
CA GLY A 168 -0.35 17.70 0.15
C GLY A 168 0.14 18.22 -1.21
N GLY A 169 1.35 18.80 -1.26
CA GLY A 169 2.12 19.05 -2.46
C GLY A 169 2.87 17.79 -2.94
N PRO A 170 3.42 17.80 -4.17
CA PRO A 170 3.80 16.64 -5.00
C PRO A 170 4.92 15.71 -4.47
N ASN A 171 5.29 15.78 -3.19
CA ASN A 171 6.37 15.00 -2.60
C ASN A 171 5.84 13.78 -1.84
N SER A 172 5.25 12.83 -2.58
CA SER A 172 4.81 11.52 -2.07
C SER A 172 5.89 10.77 -1.25
N PHE A 173 7.16 11.10 -1.46
CA PHE A 173 8.29 10.46 -0.79
C PHE A 173 8.57 10.95 0.62
N GLN A 174 8.22 12.20 0.97
CA GLN A 174 8.32 12.62 2.36
C GLN A 174 7.33 11.81 3.21
N ARG A 175 6.14 11.51 2.67
CA ARG A 175 5.17 10.61 3.31
C ARG A 175 5.69 9.19 3.41
N ILE A 176 6.21 8.61 2.32
CA ILE A 176 6.78 7.25 2.34
C ILE A 176 7.95 7.15 3.32
N LYS A 177 8.86 8.13 3.35
CA LYS A 177 9.97 8.17 4.30
C LYS A 177 9.47 8.27 5.74
N HIS A 178 8.43 9.06 5.99
CA HIS A 178 7.83 9.15 7.31
C HIS A 178 7.26 7.80 7.74
N VAL A 179 6.51 7.11 6.88
CA VAL A 179 5.96 5.77 7.16
C VAL A 179 7.07 4.74 7.38
N LEU A 180 8.09 4.69 6.51
CA LEU A 180 9.18 3.72 6.66
C LEU A 180 10.05 3.95 7.90
N CYS A 181 10.28 5.20 8.30
CA CYS A 181 11.20 5.52 9.40
C CYS A 181 10.52 5.60 10.77
N TYR A 182 9.24 6.00 10.84
CA TYR A 182 8.55 6.21 12.11
C TYR A 182 7.57 5.10 12.47
N ASP A 183 7.14 4.27 11.51
CA ASP A 183 6.24 3.16 11.81
C ASP A 183 7.01 1.93 12.31
N LYS A 184 6.78 1.59 13.58
CA LYS A 184 7.39 0.42 14.23
C LYS A 184 6.97 -0.90 13.57
N GLY A 185 5.75 -0.98 13.07
CA GLY A 185 5.21 -2.16 12.38
C GLY A 185 5.95 -2.41 11.06
N MET A 186 6.18 -1.35 10.27
CA MET A 186 6.96 -1.42 9.04
C MET A 186 8.39 -1.89 9.28
N ALA A 187 9.05 -1.40 10.32
CA ALA A 187 10.40 -1.83 10.67
C ALA A 187 10.45 -3.34 10.98
N VAL A 188 9.51 -3.84 11.78
CA VAL A 188 9.39 -5.28 12.10
C VAL A 188 9.13 -6.09 10.83
N TYR A 189 8.27 -5.62 9.94
CA TYR A 189 7.98 -6.28 8.67
C TYR A 189 9.22 -6.40 7.77
N ILE A 190 10.04 -5.34 7.66
CA ILE A 190 11.27 -5.38 6.87
C ILE A 190 12.22 -6.47 7.40
N VAL A 191 12.35 -6.61 8.72
CA VAL A 191 13.19 -7.68 9.31
C VAL A 191 12.66 -9.07 8.97
N ILE A 192 11.35 -9.29 9.11
CA ILE A 192 10.70 -10.55 8.74
C ILE A 192 10.89 -10.85 7.26
N PHE A 193 10.79 -9.82 6.41
CA PHE A 193 10.95 -9.93 4.98
C PHE A 193 12.38 -10.32 4.59
N LEU A 194 13.40 -9.68 5.18
CA LEU A 194 14.80 -10.06 4.97
C LEU A 194 15.07 -11.50 5.43
N PHE A 195 14.51 -11.89 6.58
CA PHE A 195 14.59 -13.27 7.06
C PHE A 195 13.97 -14.25 6.05
N TRP A 196 12.81 -13.91 5.47
CA TRP A 196 12.17 -14.73 4.44
C TRP A 196 13.01 -14.87 3.17
N ILE A 197 13.69 -13.81 2.72
CA ILE A 197 14.64 -13.89 1.58
C ILE A 197 15.78 -14.87 1.88
N VAL A 198 16.38 -14.77 3.06
CA VAL A 198 17.43 -15.69 3.49
C VAL A 198 16.89 -17.12 3.57
N TRP A 199 15.65 -17.29 4.04
CA TRP A 199 14.99 -18.59 4.10
C TRP A 199 14.80 -19.23 2.72
N LEU A 200 14.41 -18.45 1.71
CA LEU A 200 14.34 -18.89 0.32
C LEU A 200 15.70 -19.30 -0.23
N ALA A 201 16.75 -18.52 0.06
CA ALA A 201 18.11 -18.85 -0.36
C ALA A 201 18.62 -20.16 0.27
N ILE A 202 18.30 -20.42 1.55
CA ILE A 202 18.58 -21.70 2.21
C ILE A 202 17.85 -22.85 1.49
N GLY A 203 16.63 -22.63 1.02
CA GLY A 203 15.87 -23.61 0.23
C GLY A 203 16.58 -23.97 -1.08
N VAL A 204 17.06 -22.97 -1.82
CA VAL A 204 17.85 -23.17 -3.04
C VAL A 204 19.14 -23.93 -2.75
N SER A 205 19.87 -23.54 -1.71
CA SER A 205 21.11 -24.22 -1.31
C SER A 205 20.87 -25.70 -1.01
N ARG A 206 19.80 -26.03 -0.28
CA ARG A 206 19.43 -27.44 -0.01
C ARG A 206 19.07 -28.20 -1.27
N ARG A 207 18.41 -27.55 -2.23
CA ARG A 207 18.06 -28.17 -3.52
C ARG A 207 19.30 -28.51 -4.33
N LEU A 208 20.26 -27.60 -4.39
CA LEU A 208 21.52 -27.77 -5.13
C LEU A 208 22.41 -28.84 -4.50
N SER A 209 22.45 -28.94 -3.16
CA SER A 209 23.20 -30.02 -2.50
C SER A 209 22.66 -31.41 -2.83
N TYR A 210 21.39 -31.55 -3.16
CA TYR A 210 20.75 -32.84 -3.44
C TYR A 210 21.06 -33.39 -4.83
N ASP A 211 21.33 -32.53 -5.82
CA ASP A 211 21.59 -32.97 -7.20
C ASP A 211 22.99 -33.60 -7.36
N ASN A 212 23.89 -33.47 -6.38
CA ASN A 212 25.26 -33.96 -6.48
C ASN A 212 25.45 -35.43 -6.04
N ASP A 213 24.47 -36.05 -5.38
CA ASP A 213 24.67 -37.38 -4.78
C ASP A 213 24.37 -38.55 -5.73
N GLY A 214 24.04 -38.29 -7.02
CA GLY A 214 24.19 -39.24 -8.15
C GLY A 214 23.43 -40.57 -8.11
N ASP A 215 22.70 -40.89 -7.05
CA ASP A 215 22.04 -42.19 -6.88
C ASP A 215 20.60 -42.13 -7.41
N TYR A 216 20.45 -42.42 -8.71
CA TYR A 216 19.26 -42.11 -9.54
C TYR A 216 18.19 -43.21 -9.61
N ASP A 217 18.23 -44.26 -8.76
CA ASP A 217 17.42 -45.47 -9.03
C ASP A 217 16.29 -45.79 -8.05
N TYR A 218 15.93 -44.87 -7.15
CA TYR A 218 14.75 -45.08 -6.29
C TYR A 218 13.56 -44.21 -6.71
N ASP A 219 12.57 -44.86 -7.33
CA ASP A 219 11.21 -44.39 -7.61
C ASP A 219 10.41 -44.24 -6.30
N ASP A 220 10.99 -43.56 -5.31
CA ASP A 220 10.36 -43.28 -4.04
C ASP A 220 9.35 -42.16 -4.25
N GLY A 221 8.12 -42.35 -3.76
CA GLY A 221 6.98 -41.42 -3.84
C GLY A 221 7.18 -40.03 -3.22
N CYS A 222 8.43 -39.61 -3.01
CA CYS A 222 8.87 -38.33 -2.45
C CYS A 222 9.22 -37.31 -3.55
N SER A 223 9.14 -37.69 -4.82
CA SER A 223 9.31 -36.80 -5.99
C SER A 223 8.36 -35.58 -5.94
N ASP A 224 7.14 -35.77 -5.42
CA ASP A 224 6.16 -34.70 -5.21
C ASP A 224 6.63 -33.64 -4.22
N LEU A 225 7.32 -34.03 -3.14
CA LEU A 225 7.81 -33.09 -2.12
C LEU A 225 8.87 -32.17 -2.71
N THR A 226 9.78 -32.73 -3.50
CA THR A 226 10.79 -31.98 -4.25
C THR A 226 10.13 -31.03 -5.25
N ARG A 227 9.09 -31.49 -5.95
CA ARG A 227 8.31 -30.65 -6.88
C ARG A 227 7.64 -29.48 -6.17
N TYR A 228 7.04 -29.72 -5.01
CA TYR A 228 6.41 -28.67 -4.19
C TYR A 228 7.43 -27.64 -3.68
N MET A 229 8.60 -28.08 -3.24
CA MET A 229 9.68 -27.19 -2.84
C MET A 229 10.14 -26.32 -4.02
N ASN A 230 10.41 -26.93 -5.18
CA ASN A 230 10.85 -26.19 -6.38
C ASN A 230 9.80 -25.17 -6.83
N ALA A 231 8.52 -25.55 -6.82
CA ALA A 231 7.43 -24.64 -7.15
C ALA A 231 7.33 -23.48 -6.15
N ALA A 232 7.41 -23.75 -4.85
CA ALA A 232 7.38 -22.71 -3.81
C ALA A 232 8.55 -21.72 -3.94
N ILE A 233 9.75 -22.23 -4.22
CA ILE A 233 10.95 -21.41 -4.45
C ILE A 233 10.75 -20.53 -5.69
N ALA A 234 10.35 -21.12 -6.83
CA ALA A 234 10.15 -20.38 -8.08
C ALA A 234 9.11 -19.26 -7.91
N ILE A 235 7.99 -19.55 -7.26
CA ILE A 235 6.93 -18.56 -7.00
C ILE A 235 7.44 -17.44 -6.07
N GLY A 236 8.22 -17.77 -5.05
CA GLY A 236 8.85 -16.77 -4.16
C GLY A 236 9.76 -15.81 -4.92
N TYR A 237 10.60 -16.32 -5.82
CA TYR A 237 11.46 -15.48 -6.66
C TYR A 237 10.69 -14.65 -7.70
N VAL A 238 9.61 -15.19 -8.27
CA VAL A 238 8.72 -14.43 -9.15
C VAL A 238 8.09 -13.26 -8.39
N TRP A 239 7.60 -13.49 -7.17
CA TRP A 239 7.08 -12.41 -6.32
C TRP A 239 8.15 -11.35 -6.04
N MET A 240 9.39 -11.76 -5.69
CA MET A 240 10.52 -10.85 -5.48
C MET A 240 10.83 -10.01 -6.71
N ALA A 241 10.84 -10.62 -7.89
CA ALA A 241 11.07 -9.93 -9.15
C ALA A 241 9.96 -8.92 -9.46
N LEU A 242 8.69 -9.25 -9.19
CA LEU A 242 7.56 -8.34 -9.38
C LEU A 242 7.65 -7.14 -8.43
N VAL A 243 7.95 -7.37 -7.15
CA VAL A 243 8.10 -6.28 -6.17
C VAL A 243 9.31 -5.40 -6.49
N GLY A 244 10.44 -6.01 -6.85
CA GLY A 244 11.62 -5.27 -7.29
C GLY A 244 11.34 -4.43 -8.54
N THR A 245 10.63 -4.99 -9.52
CA THR A 245 10.22 -4.28 -10.73
C THR A 245 9.28 -3.12 -10.40
N ALA A 246 8.26 -3.35 -9.57
CA ALA A 246 7.33 -2.30 -9.14
C ALA A 246 8.05 -1.16 -8.39
N PHE A 247 9.02 -1.50 -7.54
CA PHE A 247 9.86 -0.53 -6.87
C PHE A 247 10.73 0.27 -7.86
N CYS A 248 11.42 -0.40 -8.79
CA CYS A 248 12.19 0.26 -9.84
C CYS A 248 11.32 1.18 -10.72
N CYS A 249 10.13 0.72 -11.13
CA CYS A 249 9.17 1.54 -11.88
C CYS A 249 8.74 2.77 -11.07
N SER A 250 8.51 2.63 -9.76
CA SER A 250 8.16 3.75 -8.88
C SER A 250 9.28 4.77 -8.75
N LEU A 251 10.55 4.33 -8.76
CA LEU A 251 11.70 5.23 -8.76
C LEU A 251 11.90 5.95 -10.09
N ILE A 252 11.72 5.25 -11.22
CA ILE A 252 11.91 5.81 -12.56
C ILE A 252 10.77 6.79 -12.90
N CYS A 253 9.52 6.46 -12.60
CA CYS A 253 8.36 7.32 -12.88
C CYS A 253 8.29 8.58 -12.02
N ARG A 254 9.21 8.72 -11.04
CA ARG A 254 9.30 9.87 -10.16
C ARG A 254 10.31 10.92 -10.64
N ARG A 255 11.13 10.60 -11.65
CA ARG A 255 11.96 11.57 -12.39
C ARG A 255 11.17 12.13 -13.56
#